data_AF-A0A1A8B2U0-F1
#
_entry.id   AF-A0A1A8B2U0-F1
#
_cell.length_a   1.000
_cell.length_b   1.000
_cell.length_c   1.000
_cell.angle_alpha   90.00
_cell.angle_beta   90.00
_cell.angle_gamma   90.00
#
_symmetry.space_group_name_H-M   'P 1'
#
loop_
_entity.id
_entity.type
_entity.pdbx_description
1 polymer ?
#
loop_
_entity_poly.entity_id
_entity_poly.type
_entity_poly.pdbx_seq_one_letter_code
_entity_poly.pdbx_strand_id
1 'polypeptide(L)'
;YKVFIQSGFWNYSKNDLVSNQNNYTFAALKSGTNYSFSVLIVTATDTSERAECTGRTDSVKTVVSLSLLCSSSTALHCDDPKTRAGVLAKLREHLGHWLGQDISWSLEQSTSPNT
;
A
#
# COMPACT_ATOMS: atom_id res chain seq x y z
N TYR A 1 7.88 4.08 28.00
CA TYR A 1 6.67 3.60 27.32
C TYR A 1 7.05 2.52 26.33
N LYS A 2 6.10 1.70 25.87
CA LYS A 2 6.32 0.72 24.82
C LYS A 2 5.56 1.16 23.57
N VAL A 3 6.24 1.09 22.42
CA VAL A 3 5.65 1.43 21.11
C VAL A 3 5.49 0.18 20.27
N PHE A 4 4.49 0.22 19.40
CA PHE A 4 4.20 -0.82 18.45
C PHE A 4 3.91 -0.17 17.10
N ILE A 5 4.34 -0.86 16.04
CA ILE A 5 4.00 -0.54 14.66
C ILE A 5 3.61 -1.82 13.96
N GLN A 6 2.60 -1.76 13.10
CA GLN A 6 2.20 -2.90 12.27
C GLN A 6 1.69 -2.47 10.90
N SER A 7 1.84 -3.35 9.92
CA SER A 7 1.20 -3.29 8.61
C SER A 7 0.66 -4.68 8.28
N GLY A 8 -0.65 -4.78 8.13
CA GLY A 8 -1.32 -6.03 7.74
C GLY A 8 -0.88 -6.49 6.35
N PHE A 9 -0.79 -5.56 5.40
CA PHE A 9 -0.40 -5.85 4.01
C PHE A 9 0.96 -6.55 3.91
N TRP A 10 1.96 -6.08 4.65
CA TRP A 10 3.30 -6.67 4.63
C TRP A 10 3.51 -7.78 5.66
N ASN A 11 2.48 -8.15 6.42
CA ASN A 11 2.59 -8.99 7.62
C ASN A 11 3.76 -8.53 8.52
N TYR A 12 3.89 -7.22 8.69
CA TYR A 12 4.98 -6.59 9.43
C TYR A 12 4.49 -6.16 10.80
N SER A 13 5.25 -6.49 11.84
CA SER A 13 5.03 -5.99 13.19
C SER A 13 6.36 -5.80 13.90
N LYS A 14 6.49 -4.69 14.61
CA LYS A 14 7.65 -4.40 15.47
C LYS A 14 7.17 -3.70 16.74
N ASN A 15 7.88 -3.93 17.84
CA ASN A 15 7.68 -3.20 19.07
C ASN A 15 9.02 -2.93 19.74
N ASP A 16 9.11 -1.82 20.46
CA ASP A 16 10.32 -1.40 21.16
C ASP A 16 9.95 -0.79 22.53
N LEU A 17 10.80 -0.98 23.53
CA LEU A 17 10.66 -0.35 24.85
C LEU A 17 11.55 0.90 24.89
N VAL A 18 10.95 2.04 25.22
CA VAL A 18 11.61 3.34 25.22
C VAL A 18 11.60 3.93 26.62
N SER A 19 12.77 4.36 27.09
CA SER A 19 12.97 4.94 28.43
C SER A 19 13.61 6.33 28.30
N ASN A 20 13.27 7.25 29.22
CA ASN A 20 13.86 8.59 29.32
C ASN A 20 13.77 9.45 28.03
N GLN A 21 12.78 9.18 27.18
CA GLN A 21 12.51 9.93 25.96
C GLN A 21 11.00 10.14 25.84
N ASN A 22 10.59 11.10 25.03
CA ASN A 22 9.19 11.40 24.72
C ASN A 22 8.85 11.24 23.22
N ASN A 23 9.84 10.83 22.42
CA ASN A 23 9.72 10.63 20.99
C ASN A 23 10.40 9.33 20.58
N TYR A 24 9.93 8.73 19.50
CA TYR A 24 10.49 7.51 18.94
C TYR A 24 10.28 7.47 17.43
N THR A 25 11.28 6.99 16.69
CA THR A 25 11.22 6.90 15.22
C THR A 25 11.35 5.46 14.77
N PHE A 26 10.34 4.96 14.07
CA PHE A 26 10.46 3.72 13.31
C PHE A 26 11.12 4.02 11.96
N ALA A 27 12.30 3.44 11.73
CA ALA A 27 13.07 3.62 10.50
C ALA A 27 12.90 2.44 9.52
N ALA A 28 13.35 2.63 8.28
CA ALA A 28 13.37 1.61 7.23
C ALA A 28 12.00 0.96 6.92
N LEU A 29 10.93 1.76 7.01
CA LEU A 29 9.58 1.36 6.63
C LEU A 29 9.43 1.26 5.11
N LYS A 30 8.45 0.49 4.65
CA LYS A 30 8.10 0.42 3.23
C LYS A 30 7.43 1.72 2.82
N SER A 31 7.81 2.28 1.67
CA SER A 31 7.24 3.52 1.13
C SER A 31 5.77 3.33 0.71
N GLY A 32 5.00 4.42 0.73
CA GLY A 32 3.59 4.43 0.31
C GLY A 32 2.70 3.46 1.09
N THR A 33 3.10 3.06 2.30
CA THR A 33 2.43 2.02 3.08
C THR A 33 1.75 2.64 4.29
N ASN A 34 0.50 2.26 4.54
CA ASN A 34 -0.21 2.61 5.74
C ASN A 34 0.20 1.68 6.90
N TYR A 35 0.54 2.29 8.04
CA TYR A 35 0.89 1.59 9.26
C TYR A 35 -0.05 2.01 10.38
N SER A 36 -0.38 1.06 11.26
CA SER A 36 -0.98 1.35 12.56
C SER A 36 0.13 1.45 13.60
N PHE A 37 0.04 2.47 14.44
CA PHE A 37 0.94 2.72 15.55
C PHE A 37 0.16 2.63 16.83
N SER A 38 0.79 2.10 17.88
CA SER A 38 0.24 2.25 19.23
C SER A 38 1.34 2.48 20.26
N VAL A 39 0.97 3.14 21.35
CA VAL A 39 1.85 3.42 22.49
C VAL A 39 1.11 3.13 23.77
N LEU A 40 1.81 2.55 24.74
CA LEU A 40 1.33 2.38 26.11
C LEU A 40 2.42 2.74 27.10
N ILE A 41 2.02 3.29 28.24
CA ILE A 41 2.91 3.58 29.35
C ILE A 41 3.22 2.27 30.06
N VAL A 42 4.50 2.04 30.37
CA VAL A 42 4.97 0.88 31.12
C VAL A 42 5.60 1.40 32.40
N THR A 43 5.13 0.88 33.54
CA THR A 43 5.71 1.10 34.86
C THR A 43 6.31 -0.21 35.38
N ALA A 44 6.87 -0.21 36.59
CA ALA A 44 7.44 -1.43 37.19
C ALA A 44 6.38 -2.53 37.42
N THR A 45 5.13 -2.14 37.68
CA THR A 45 4.07 -3.05 38.12
C THR A 45 2.88 -3.12 37.18
N ASP A 46 2.73 -2.15 36.25
CA ASP A 46 1.52 -2.02 35.45
C ASP A 46 1.75 -1.37 34.08
N THR A 47 0.77 -1.52 33.20
CA THR A 47 0.71 -0.95 31.85
C THR A 47 -0.60 -0.23 31.60
N SER A 48 -0.54 0.93 30.94
CA SER A 48 -1.75 1.65 30.53
C SER A 48 -2.47 0.97 29.36
N GLU A 49 -3.68 1.44 29.08
CA GLU A 49 -4.31 1.24 27.78
C GLU A 49 -3.44 1.79 26.64
N ARG A 50 -3.67 1.27 25.43
CA ARG A 50 -2.98 1.72 24.22
C ARG A 50 -3.66 2.96 23.65
N ALA A 51 -2.86 3.98 23.37
CA ALA A 51 -3.24 5.02 22.41
C ALA A 51 -2.84 4.56 21.01
N GLU A 52 -3.75 4.67 20.05
CA GLU A 52 -3.56 4.17 18.68
C GLU A 52 -3.71 5.28 17.64
N CYS A 53 -2.96 5.20 16.56
CA CYS A 53 -3.12 6.06 15.39
C CYS A 53 -2.66 5.34 14.12
N THR A 54 -2.95 5.93 12.97
CA THR A 54 -2.47 5.43 11.67
C THR A 54 -1.66 6.51 10.96
N GLY A 55 -0.76 6.08 10.10
CA GLY A 55 0.06 6.98 9.31
C GLY A 55 0.57 6.28 8.05
N ARG A 56 0.61 7.02 6.94
CA ARG A 56 1.15 6.54 5.67
C ARG A 56 2.53 7.13 5.43
N THR A 57 3.47 6.29 5.06
CA THR A 57 4.81 6.72 4.62
C THR A 57 4.73 7.39 3.25
N ASP A 58 5.67 8.28 2.97
CA ASP A 58 5.78 8.90 1.65
C ASP A 58 5.92 7.85 0.54
N SER A 59 5.22 8.09 -0.56
CA SER A 59 5.27 7.21 -1.72
C SER A 59 6.50 7.51 -2.57
N VAL A 60 7.33 6.49 -2.79
CA VAL A 60 8.34 6.52 -3.85
C VAL A 60 7.67 5.96 -5.11
N LYS A 61 7.58 6.78 -6.17
CA LYS A 61 6.93 6.36 -7.42
C LYS A 61 7.77 5.30 -8.12
N THR A 62 7.26 4.08 -8.14
CA THR A 62 7.78 2.98 -8.97
C THR A 62 6.76 2.68 -10.06
N VAL A 63 7.18 2.78 -11.32
CA VAL A 63 6.30 2.53 -12.48
C VAL A 63 6.51 1.10 -12.96
N VAL A 64 5.43 0.33 -13.00
CA VAL A 64 5.39 -0.99 -13.65
C VAL A 64 4.50 -0.87 -14.87
N SER A 65 5.04 -1.23 -16.04
CA SER A 65 4.27 -1.23 -17.29
C SER A 65 3.68 -2.61 -17.54
N LEU A 66 2.38 -2.67 -17.82
CA LEU A 66 1.68 -3.88 -18.22
C LEU A 66 1.28 -3.76 -19.69
N SER A 67 1.65 -4.75 -20.49
CA SER A 67 1.26 -4.84 -21.89
C SER A 67 0.15 -5.87 -22.07
N LEU A 68 -0.88 -5.52 -22.83
CA LEU A 68 -2.00 -6.40 -23.13
C LEU A 68 -1.87 -6.89 -24.57
N LEU A 69 -1.77 -8.21 -24.75
CA LEU A 69 -1.81 -8.84 -26.06
C LEU A 69 -3.25 -9.20 -26.40
N CYS A 70 -3.67 -8.87 -27.62
CA CYS A 70 -4.98 -9.27 -28.13
C CYS A 70 -4.94 -10.70 -28.66
N SER A 71 -5.81 -11.56 -28.14
CA SER A 71 -5.98 -12.95 -28.61
C SER A 71 -7.34 -13.20 -29.26
N SER A 72 -8.11 -12.15 -29.56
CA SER A 72 -9.44 -12.29 -30.14
C SER A 72 -9.36 -12.74 -31.60
N SER A 73 -10.22 -13.70 -31.98
CA SER A 73 -10.41 -14.10 -33.39
C SER A 73 -11.24 -13.08 -34.19
N THR A 74 -11.86 -12.11 -33.51
CA THR A 74 -12.63 -11.04 -34.15
C THR A 74 -11.74 -9.83 -34.39
N ALA A 75 -11.65 -9.41 -35.65
CA ALA A 75 -10.87 -8.24 -36.04
C ALA A 75 -11.27 -6.98 -35.25
N LEU A 76 -10.28 -6.20 -34.83
CA LEU A 76 -10.43 -4.94 -34.08
C LEU A 76 -11.14 -5.04 -32.72
N HIS A 77 -11.47 -6.25 -32.24
CA HIS A 77 -12.21 -6.39 -30.98
C HIS A 77 -11.49 -5.79 -29.78
N CYS A 78 -10.18 -6.00 -29.67
CA CYS A 78 -9.35 -5.40 -28.61
C CYS A 78 -8.98 -3.94 -28.88
N ASP A 79 -9.19 -3.47 -30.12
CA ASP A 79 -8.97 -2.08 -30.48
C ASP A 79 -10.20 -1.21 -30.21
N ASP A 80 -11.37 -1.84 -30.09
CA ASP A 80 -12.59 -1.18 -29.65
C ASP A 80 -12.38 -0.49 -28.29
N PRO A 81 -12.65 0.83 -28.21
CA PRO A 81 -12.47 1.60 -26.98
C PRO A 81 -13.26 1.06 -25.78
N LYS A 82 -14.46 0.48 -26.00
CA LYS A 82 -15.28 -0.07 -24.91
C LYS A 82 -14.67 -1.36 -24.39
N THR A 83 -14.16 -2.22 -25.26
CA THR A 83 -13.42 -3.42 -24.87
C THR A 83 -12.19 -3.04 -24.03
N ARG A 84 -11.38 -2.09 -24.50
CA ARG A 84 -10.18 -1.62 -23.76
C ARG A 84 -10.54 -1.05 -22.39
N ALA A 85 -11.55 -0.19 -22.32
CA ALA A 85 -12.03 0.37 -21.07
C ALA A 85 -12.54 -0.71 -20.11
N GLY A 86 -13.25 -1.72 -20.61
CA GLY A 86 -13.73 -2.86 -19.83
C GLY A 86 -12.59 -3.69 -19.23
N VAL A 87 -11.53 -3.94 -19.99
CA VAL A 87 -10.34 -4.65 -19.49
C VAL A 87 -9.62 -3.83 -18.42
N LEU A 88 -9.42 -2.53 -18.65
CA LEU A 88 -8.79 -1.63 -17.68
C LEU A 88 -9.60 -1.51 -16.38
N ALA A 89 -10.93 -1.47 -16.47
CA ALA A 89 -11.80 -1.45 -15.30
C ALA A 89 -11.63 -2.73 -14.47
N LYS A 90 -11.65 -3.91 -15.11
CA LYS A 90 -11.42 -5.20 -14.44
C LYS A 90 -10.02 -5.29 -13.81
N LEU A 91 -9.00 -4.79 -14.51
CA LEU A 91 -7.64 -4.76 -13.97
C LEU A 91 -7.56 -3.85 -12.73
N ARG A 92 -8.19 -2.67 -12.78
CA ARG A 92 -8.27 -1.75 -11.65
C ARG A 92 -8.98 -2.38 -10.46
N GLU A 93 -10.10 -3.06 -10.69
CA GLU A 93 -10.84 -3.78 -9.66
C GLU A 93 -9.98 -4.88 -9.02
N HIS A 94 -9.31 -5.68 -9.85
CA HIS A 94 -8.44 -6.76 -9.37
C HIS A 94 -7.29 -6.21 -8.52
N LEU A 95 -6.57 -5.19 -9.00
CA LEU A 95 -5.49 -4.56 -8.25
C LEU A 95 -6.01 -3.87 -6.99
N GLY A 96 -7.19 -3.24 -7.04
CA GLY A 96 -7.80 -2.61 -5.88
C GLY A 96 -8.22 -3.59 -4.80
N HIS A 97 -8.70 -4.78 -5.18
CA HIS A 97 -8.97 -5.86 -4.23
C HIS A 97 -7.69 -6.34 -3.53
N TRP A 98 -6.59 -6.49 -4.28
CA TRP A 98 -5.33 -7.02 -3.74
C TRP A 98 -4.50 -6.00 -2.96
N LEU A 99 -4.35 -4.79 -3.49
CA LEU A 99 -3.53 -3.73 -2.90
C LEU A 99 -4.30 -2.91 -1.85
N GLY A 100 -5.62 -2.81 -2.03
CA GLY A 100 -6.51 -2.11 -1.10
C GLY A 100 -6.13 -0.65 -0.90
N GLN A 101 -6.36 -0.19 0.33
CA GLN A 101 -5.98 1.15 0.81
C GLN A 101 -4.68 1.13 1.64
N ASP A 102 -4.12 -0.05 1.89
CA ASP A 102 -2.91 -0.19 2.71
C ASP A 102 -1.66 0.25 1.95
N ILE A 103 -1.71 0.26 0.62
CA ILE A 103 -0.64 0.69 -0.26
C ILE A 103 -1.11 1.84 -1.16
N SER A 104 -0.25 2.82 -1.39
CA SER A 104 -0.46 3.89 -2.36
C SER A 104 -0.15 3.35 -3.76
N TRP A 105 -1.17 3.32 -4.62
CA TRP A 105 -1.03 2.90 -6.01
C TRP A 105 -2.00 3.66 -6.90
N SER A 106 -1.75 3.63 -8.21
CA SER A 106 -2.63 4.18 -9.24
C SER A 106 -2.45 3.40 -10.54
N LEU A 107 -3.49 3.36 -11.37
CA LEU A 107 -3.45 2.73 -12.69
C LEU A 107 -3.84 3.74 -13.76
N GLU A 108 -2.88 4.04 -14.63
CA GLU A 108 -3.01 4.96 -15.75
C GLU A 108 -2.83 4.20 -17.06
N GLN A 109 -3.60 4.58 -18.08
CA GLN A 109 -3.43 4.07 -19.43
C GLN A 109 -2.42 4.94 -20.16
N SER A 110 -1.40 4.33 -20.76
CA SER A 110 -0.53 5.00 -21.72
C SER A 110 -0.65 4.32 -23.08
N THR A 111 -0.64 5.12 -24.14
CA THR A 111 -0.44 4.65 -25.50
C THR A 111 1.04 4.84 -25.83
N SER A 112 1.79 3.74 -26.01
CA SER A 112 3.11 3.86 -26.62
C SER A 112 2.92 4.37 -28.05
N PRO A 113 3.65 5.40 -28.51
CA PRO A 113 3.80 5.60 -29.94
C PRO A 113 4.46 4.33 -30.48
N ASN A 114 3.79 3.65 -31.41
CA ASN A 114 4.40 2.54 -32.14
C ASN A 114 5.62 3.10 -32.89
N THR A 115 6.82 2.75 -32.43
CA THR A 115 8.05 2.77 -33.26
C THR A 115 7.98 1.68 -34.31
#